data_AF-A0A4D7CSI4-F1
#
_entry.id   AF-A0A4D7CSI4-F1
#
_cell.length_a   1.000
_cell.length_b   1.000
_cell.length_c   1.000
_cell.angle_alpha   90.00
_cell.angle_beta   90.00
_cell.angle_gamma   90.00
#
_symmetry.space_group_name_H-M   'P 1'
#
loop_
_entity.id
_entity.type
_entity.pdbx_description
1 polymer ?
#
loop_
_entity_poly.entity_id
_entity_poly.type
_entity_poly.pdbx_seq_one_letter_code
_entity_poly.pdbx_strand_id
1 'polypeptide(L)'
;MKDIVVEWLEYCDLNGIKPWEYDFKNEVLIEGNSLNQNPIVSIFEWYINKSNKFLVGVEIENTDLASEIYRLLWEINEDAMSKKRSSLDRDVMNSFWNIYKADIKLSYGLYLNKWSDNKINEKAIQFLIDNYPTYISTNNRIFLYSKYTHTIGNFIIETKGFNMGRKQNDYWDLALKLLYDFFKIMDKDVWIKFIDTFMLHSFVNSDYSLSYYWDRNNNDLGPNNEEEIVRFLRISTKSIEQRGKQMIKKICEDKNKIEYKFYKNYLVDLEVKYAEDIKKEFEEELSNAESK
;
A
#
# COMPACT_ATOMS: atom_id res chain seq x y z
N MET A 1 -19.31 -23.69 -4.57
CA MET A 1 -18.71 -22.47 -5.13
C MET A 1 -17.22 -22.60 -4.93
N LYS A 2 -16.39 -22.37 -5.96
CA LYS A 2 -14.94 -22.42 -5.76
C LYS A 2 -14.51 -21.19 -4.96
N ASP A 3 -13.58 -21.38 -4.04
CA ASP A 3 -13.09 -20.33 -3.14
C ASP A 3 -12.05 -19.49 -3.88
N ILE A 4 -12.43 -18.26 -4.29
CA ILE A 4 -11.60 -17.37 -5.11
C ILE A 4 -10.24 -17.06 -4.46
N VAL A 5 -10.18 -16.99 -3.13
CA VAL A 5 -8.94 -16.74 -2.40
C VAL A 5 -8.03 -17.96 -2.49
N VAL A 6 -8.58 -19.17 -2.33
CA VAL A 6 -7.79 -20.41 -2.50
C VAL A 6 -7.29 -20.54 -3.93
N GLU A 7 -8.12 -20.28 -4.94
CA GLU A 7 -7.68 -20.30 -6.35
C GLU A 7 -6.56 -19.30 -6.63
N TRP A 8 -6.66 -18.09 -6.07
CA TRP A 8 -5.62 -17.09 -6.17
C TRP A 8 -4.31 -17.49 -5.49
N LEU A 9 -4.37 -18.11 -4.29
CA LEU A 9 -3.18 -18.62 -3.61
C LEU A 9 -2.53 -19.78 -4.39
N GLU A 10 -3.33 -20.69 -4.96
CA GLU A 10 -2.85 -21.77 -5.83
C GLU A 10 -2.18 -21.20 -7.09
N TYR A 11 -2.80 -20.22 -7.74
CA TYR A 11 -2.21 -19.51 -8.87
C TYR A 11 -0.87 -18.89 -8.50
N CYS A 12 -0.78 -18.21 -7.36
CA CYS A 12 0.45 -17.61 -6.88
C CYS A 12 1.55 -18.66 -6.67
N ASP A 13 1.24 -19.76 -5.97
CA ASP A 13 2.22 -20.82 -5.69
C ASP A 13 2.72 -21.51 -6.97
N LEU A 14 1.81 -21.81 -7.90
CA LEU A 14 2.14 -22.46 -9.18
C LEU A 14 3.04 -21.59 -10.07
N ASN A 15 2.85 -20.27 -10.04
CA ASN A 15 3.61 -19.32 -10.85
C ASN A 15 4.81 -18.72 -10.12
N GLY A 16 5.10 -19.16 -8.89
CA GLY A 16 6.20 -18.62 -8.08
C GLY A 16 6.00 -17.16 -7.68
N ILE A 17 4.75 -16.67 -7.68
CA ILE A 17 4.39 -15.33 -7.22
C ILE A 17 4.17 -15.41 -5.72
N LYS A 18 4.78 -14.49 -4.98
CA LYS A 18 4.47 -14.35 -3.55
C LYS A 18 3.14 -13.59 -3.43
N PRO A 19 2.12 -14.11 -2.73
CA PRO A 19 0.81 -13.45 -2.69
C PRO A 19 0.83 -12.02 -2.13
N TRP A 20 1.76 -11.69 -1.22
CA TRP A 20 1.95 -10.32 -0.70
C TRP A 20 2.64 -9.36 -1.69
N GLU A 21 3.19 -9.88 -2.79
CA GLU A 21 3.74 -9.12 -3.92
C GLU A 21 2.80 -9.13 -5.14
N TYR A 22 1.62 -9.76 -5.04
CA TYR A 22 0.64 -9.80 -6.12
C TYR A 22 0.07 -8.40 -6.39
N ASP A 23 0.19 -7.94 -7.63
CA ASP A 23 -0.33 -6.65 -8.06
C ASP A 23 -1.82 -6.77 -8.42
N PHE A 24 -2.69 -6.17 -7.61
CA PHE A 24 -4.15 -6.24 -7.80
C PHE A 24 -4.64 -5.50 -9.05
N LYS A 25 -3.78 -4.75 -9.76
CA LYS A 25 -4.12 -4.27 -11.11
C LYS A 25 -4.40 -5.42 -12.08
N ASN A 26 -3.88 -6.62 -11.82
CA ASN A 26 -4.21 -7.81 -12.62
C ASN A 26 -5.70 -8.18 -12.56
N GLU A 27 -6.37 -7.94 -11.43
CA GLU A 27 -7.80 -8.26 -11.23
C GLU A 27 -8.73 -7.38 -12.07
N VAL A 28 -8.23 -6.24 -12.55
CA VAL A 28 -9.00 -5.28 -13.34
C VAL A 28 -8.52 -5.20 -14.78
N LEU A 29 -7.64 -6.09 -15.22
CA LEU A 29 -7.25 -6.18 -16.63
C LEU A 29 -8.40 -6.70 -17.48
N ILE A 30 -8.58 -6.12 -18.65
CA ILE A 30 -9.44 -6.69 -19.70
C ILE A 30 -8.71 -7.88 -20.33
N GLU A 31 -9.43 -8.97 -20.57
CA GLU A 31 -8.90 -10.21 -21.12
C GLU A 31 -8.03 -9.98 -22.37
N GLY A 32 -6.87 -10.65 -22.42
CA GLY A 32 -5.88 -10.51 -23.49
C GLY A 32 -4.86 -9.38 -23.28
N ASN A 33 -5.03 -8.54 -22.26
CA ASN A 33 -4.03 -7.54 -21.86
C ASN A 33 -3.06 -8.06 -20.80
N SER A 34 -1.92 -7.39 -20.66
CA SER A 34 -0.91 -7.68 -19.64
C SER A 34 -0.35 -6.39 -19.03
N LEU A 35 0.03 -6.41 -17.75
CA LEU A 35 0.67 -5.25 -17.11
C LEU A 35 2.00 -4.91 -17.77
N ASN A 36 2.37 -3.63 -17.70
CA ASN A 36 3.72 -3.22 -18.06
C ASN A 36 4.71 -3.82 -17.06
N GLN A 37 5.83 -4.37 -17.54
CA GLN A 37 6.87 -4.94 -16.67
C GLN A 37 7.49 -3.87 -15.76
N ASN A 38 7.45 -2.61 -16.19
CA ASN A 38 7.83 -1.48 -15.35
C ASN A 38 6.65 -1.07 -14.45
N PRO A 39 6.75 -1.23 -13.11
CA PRO A 39 5.66 -0.94 -12.19
C PRO A 39 5.25 0.53 -12.18
N ILE A 40 6.17 1.48 -12.36
CA ILE A 40 5.86 2.92 -12.42
C ILE A 40 5.03 3.22 -13.66
N VAL A 41 5.48 2.74 -14.83
CA VAL A 41 4.73 2.92 -16.08
C VAL A 41 3.38 2.22 -16.00
N SER A 42 3.32 1.04 -15.39
CA SER A 42 2.05 0.33 -15.18
C SER A 42 1.05 1.13 -14.33
N ILE A 43 1.52 1.90 -13.34
CA ILE A 43 0.65 2.78 -12.54
C ILE A 43 0.16 3.97 -13.37
N PHE A 44 1.04 4.58 -14.17
CA PHE A 44 0.63 5.66 -15.07
C PHE A 44 -0.38 5.20 -16.11
N GLU A 45 -0.17 4.04 -16.74
CA GLU A 45 -1.11 3.42 -17.66
C GLU A 45 -2.47 3.15 -17.00
N TRP A 46 -2.47 2.72 -15.73
CA TRP A 46 -3.68 2.52 -14.94
C TRP A 46 -4.44 3.83 -14.69
N TYR A 47 -3.75 4.91 -14.28
CA TYR A 47 -4.40 6.21 -14.05
C TYR A 47 -5.13 6.76 -15.26
N ILE A 48 -4.55 6.66 -16.46
CA ILE A 48 -5.19 7.18 -17.68
C ILE A 48 -6.03 6.11 -18.41
N ASN A 49 -6.10 4.89 -17.87
CA ASN A 49 -6.70 3.71 -18.49
C ASN A 49 -6.43 3.63 -20.00
N LYS A 50 -5.14 3.74 -20.38
CA LYS A 50 -4.76 3.80 -21.78
C LYS A 50 -5.29 2.55 -22.51
N SER A 51 -6.01 2.77 -23.61
CA SER A 51 -6.45 1.72 -24.54
C SER A 51 -7.55 0.75 -24.06
N ASN A 52 -8.39 1.11 -23.07
CA ASN A 52 -9.33 0.16 -22.46
C ASN A 52 -8.60 -1.11 -21.97
N LYS A 53 -7.43 -0.91 -21.36
CA LYS A 53 -6.62 -2.00 -20.81
C LYS A 53 -7.20 -2.51 -19.48
N PHE A 54 -7.84 -1.61 -18.75
CA PHE A 54 -8.44 -1.89 -17.45
C PHE A 54 -9.96 -1.67 -17.48
N LEU A 55 -10.67 -2.42 -16.63
CA LEU A 55 -12.09 -2.26 -16.39
C LEU A 55 -12.39 -0.83 -15.89
N VAL A 56 -13.32 -0.14 -16.55
CA VAL A 56 -13.66 1.25 -16.23
C VAL A 56 -14.44 1.31 -14.91
N GLY A 57 -14.01 2.16 -14.00
CA GLY A 57 -14.72 2.43 -12.73
C GLY A 57 -14.57 1.32 -11.68
N VAL A 58 -13.60 0.41 -11.86
CA VAL A 58 -13.24 -0.61 -10.88
C VAL A 58 -11.92 -0.21 -10.24
N GLU A 59 -11.97 0.19 -8.98
CA GLU A 59 -10.78 0.36 -8.15
C GLU A 59 -10.28 -1.00 -7.67
N ILE A 60 -8.97 -1.14 -7.51
CA ILE A 60 -8.35 -2.46 -7.31
C ILE A 60 -8.58 -3.03 -5.91
N GLU A 61 -8.76 -2.17 -4.92
CA GLU A 61 -9.12 -2.52 -3.56
C GLU A 61 -10.60 -2.90 -3.45
N ASN A 62 -11.37 -2.71 -4.53
CA ASN A 62 -12.81 -3.00 -4.61
C ASN A 62 -13.14 -4.28 -5.41
N THR A 63 -12.14 -5.03 -5.86
CA THR A 63 -12.33 -6.28 -6.63
C THR A 63 -12.97 -7.37 -5.79
N ASP A 64 -13.49 -8.42 -6.45
CA ASP A 64 -14.10 -9.57 -5.76
C ASP A 64 -13.07 -10.29 -4.88
N LEU A 65 -11.84 -10.47 -5.39
CA LEU A 65 -10.73 -11.05 -4.63
C LEU A 65 -10.41 -10.21 -3.38
N ALA A 66 -10.23 -8.89 -3.54
CA ALA A 66 -9.94 -8.01 -2.40
C ALA A 66 -11.07 -8.05 -1.36
N SER A 67 -12.33 -8.04 -1.83
CA SER A 67 -13.51 -8.10 -0.97
C SER A 67 -13.57 -9.40 -0.18
N GLU A 68 -13.28 -10.54 -0.80
CA GLU A 68 -13.25 -11.83 -0.09
C GLU A 68 -12.11 -11.89 0.92
N ILE A 69 -10.93 -11.35 0.60
CA ILE A 69 -9.82 -11.25 1.56
C ILE A 69 -10.23 -10.46 2.81
N TYR A 70 -10.93 -9.33 2.64
CA TYR A 70 -11.40 -8.54 3.79
C TYR A 70 -12.39 -9.29 4.67
N ARG A 71 -13.29 -10.08 4.06
CA ARG A 71 -14.22 -10.93 4.83
C ARG A 71 -13.48 -11.96 5.66
N LEU A 72 -12.44 -12.58 5.11
CA LEU A 72 -11.63 -13.57 5.83
C LEU A 72 -10.81 -12.95 6.96
N LEU A 73 -10.22 -11.79 6.72
CA LEU A 73 -9.34 -11.15 7.71
C LEU A 73 -10.11 -10.49 8.86
N TRP A 74 -11.25 -9.89 8.56
CA TRP A 74 -11.94 -8.97 9.48
C TRP A 74 -13.41 -9.34 9.74
N GLU A 75 -13.86 -10.51 9.27
CA GLU A 75 -15.21 -11.05 9.52
C GLU A 75 -16.33 -10.06 9.14
N ILE A 76 -16.11 -9.28 8.09
CA ILE A 76 -17.03 -8.23 7.68
C ILE A 76 -18.26 -8.86 7.01
N ASN A 77 -19.44 -8.55 7.53
CA ASN A 77 -20.71 -8.91 6.92
C ASN A 77 -20.88 -8.22 5.56
N GLU A 78 -21.40 -8.94 4.56
CA GLU A 78 -21.72 -8.41 3.22
C GLU A 78 -22.52 -7.10 3.25
N ASP A 79 -23.44 -6.95 4.21
CA ASP A 79 -24.25 -5.74 4.35
C ASP A 79 -23.41 -4.49 4.68
N ALA A 80 -22.35 -4.66 5.48
CA ALA A 80 -21.47 -3.56 5.91
C ALA A 80 -20.65 -2.97 4.76
N MET A 81 -20.48 -3.73 3.66
CA MET A 81 -19.75 -3.35 2.45
C MET A 81 -20.69 -3.07 1.27
N SER A 82 -22.01 -3.15 1.46
CA SER A 82 -22.98 -3.07 0.37
C SER A 82 -23.06 -1.64 -0.22
N LYS A 83 -23.09 -1.54 -1.56
CA LYS A 83 -23.16 -0.24 -2.28
C LYS A 83 -24.37 0.64 -1.89
N LYS A 84 -25.43 0.06 -1.32
CA LYS A 84 -26.66 0.80 -0.96
C LYS A 84 -26.55 1.53 0.38
N ARG A 85 -25.79 1.02 1.37
CA ARG A 85 -25.64 1.60 2.72
C ARG A 85 -24.32 1.23 3.42
N SER A 86 -23.21 1.17 2.69
CA SER A 86 -21.89 0.89 3.29
C SER A 86 -21.54 1.91 4.37
N SER A 87 -21.27 1.45 5.58
CA SER A 87 -20.66 2.23 6.66
C SER A 87 -19.13 2.23 6.56
N LEU A 88 -18.59 1.35 5.72
CA LEU A 88 -17.17 1.15 5.49
C LEU A 88 -16.77 1.63 4.09
N ASP A 89 -15.52 2.04 3.97
CA ASP A 89 -14.84 2.31 2.70
C ASP A 89 -13.58 1.45 2.61
N ARG A 90 -13.03 1.34 1.41
CA ARG A 90 -11.79 0.61 1.13
C ARG A 90 -10.80 1.60 0.55
N ASP A 91 -9.56 1.53 0.99
CA ASP A 91 -8.55 2.47 0.51
C ASP A 91 -7.15 1.86 0.46
N VAL A 92 -6.30 2.53 -0.29
CA VAL A 92 -4.86 2.35 -0.35
C VAL A 92 -4.20 3.31 0.66
N MET A 93 -3.58 2.76 1.71
CA MET A 93 -3.06 3.53 2.85
C MET A 93 -2.08 4.63 2.43
N ASN A 94 -1.07 4.27 1.63
CA ASN A 94 -0.06 5.20 1.12
C ASN A 94 -0.13 5.27 -0.41
N SER A 95 -0.37 6.47 -0.94
CA SER A 95 -0.51 6.68 -2.38
C SER A 95 0.85 6.74 -3.10
N PHE A 96 0.91 6.17 -4.31
CA PHE A 96 2.04 6.36 -5.21
C PHE A 96 2.23 7.83 -5.60
N TRP A 97 1.13 8.52 -5.96
CA TRP A 97 1.21 9.84 -6.59
C TRP A 97 1.83 10.90 -5.68
N ASN A 98 1.51 10.88 -4.38
CA ASN A 98 1.94 11.94 -3.47
C ASN A 98 3.44 11.94 -3.22
N ILE A 99 4.07 10.78 -3.11
CA ILE A 99 5.52 10.72 -2.98
C ILE A 99 6.21 10.99 -4.33
N TYR A 100 5.65 10.48 -5.43
CA TYR A 100 6.23 10.68 -6.76
C TYR A 100 6.26 12.15 -7.16
N LYS A 101 5.14 12.87 -6.98
CA LYS A 101 5.09 14.32 -7.27
C LYS A 101 6.04 15.13 -6.36
N ALA A 102 6.21 14.71 -5.10
CA ALA A 102 7.09 15.38 -4.16
C ALA A 102 8.56 15.24 -4.57
N ASP A 103 8.99 14.02 -4.92
CA ASP A 103 10.34 13.77 -5.43
C ASP A 103 10.58 14.54 -6.75
N ILE A 104 9.64 14.49 -7.70
CA ILE A 104 9.76 15.26 -8.95
C ILE A 104 9.91 16.77 -8.69
N LYS A 105 9.13 17.32 -7.75
CA LYS A 105 9.23 18.74 -7.37
C LYS A 105 10.60 19.06 -6.76
N LEU A 106 11.08 18.24 -5.83
CA LEU A 106 12.36 18.47 -5.15
C LEU A 106 13.56 18.30 -6.08
N SER A 107 13.53 17.26 -6.93
CA SER A 107 14.64 16.91 -7.82
C SER A 107 14.70 17.77 -9.08
N TYR A 108 13.55 18.25 -9.59
CA TYR A 108 13.45 18.90 -10.90
C TYR A 108 12.73 20.25 -10.89
N GLY A 109 12.21 20.72 -9.75
CA GLY A 109 11.43 21.96 -9.66
C GLY A 109 10.09 21.92 -10.41
N LEU A 110 9.63 20.72 -10.79
CA LEU A 110 8.45 20.53 -11.63
C LEU A 110 7.20 20.27 -10.78
N TYR A 111 6.13 21.03 -11.05
CA TYR A 111 4.85 20.88 -10.37
C TYR A 111 3.86 20.13 -11.27
N LEU A 112 3.41 18.97 -10.80
CA LEU A 112 2.44 18.12 -11.50
C LEU A 112 1.23 17.84 -10.62
N ASN A 113 0.05 17.88 -11.23
CA ASN A 113 -1.22 17.57 -10.57
C ASN A 113 -1.85 16.33 -11.21
N LYS A 114 -2.23 15.34 -10.38
CA LYS A 114 -2.96 14.14 -10.83
C LYS A 114 -4.36 14.50 -11.33
N TRP A 115 -4.96 15.51 -10.72
CA TRP A 115 -6.35 15.90 -10.95
C TRP A 115 -6.42 17.26 -11.64
N SER A 116 -7.33 17.39 -12.61
CA SER A 116 -7.77 18.64 -13.23
C SER A 116 -9.27 18.55 -13.44
N ASP A 117 -10.04 19.55 -13.00
CA ASP A 117 -11.50 19.59 -13.14
C ASP A 117 -12.22 18.32 -12.65
N ASN A 118 -11.81 17.83 -11.46
CA ASN A 118 -12.31 16.59 -10.83
C ASN A 118 -12.12 15.31 -11.67
N LYS A 119 -11.17 15.31 -12.61
CA LYS A 119 -10.80 14.15 -13.44
C LYS A 119 -9.30 13.96 -13.46
N ILE A 120 -8.84 12.77 -13.83
CA ILE A 120 -7.41 12.52 -14.02
C ILE A 120 -6.88 13.47 -15.10
N ASN A 121 -5.78 14.14 -14.79
CA ASN A 121 -5.05 15.00 -15.71
C ASN A 121 -4.21 14.11 -16.65
N GLU A 122 -4.88 13.52 -17.64
CA GLU A 122 -4.25 12.59 -18.59
C GLU A 122 -3.03 13.20 -19.28
N LYS A 123 -3.03 14.51 -19.55
CA LYS A 123 -1.89 15.21 -20.15
C LYS A 123 -0.66 15.18 -19.26
N ALA A 124 -0.82 15.40 -17.94
CA ALA A 124 0.30 15.35 -17.01
C ALA A 124 0.86 13.93 -16.86
N ILE A 125 -0.02 12.92 -16.81
CA ILE A 125 0.41 11.53 -16.71
C ILE A 125 1.07 11.05 -18.01
N GLN A 126 0.51 11.41 -19.18
CA GLN A 126 1.11 11.06 -20.48
C GLN A 126 2.46 11.76 -20.67
N PHE A 127 2.60 13.01 -20.23
CA PHE A 127 3.89 13.70 -20.19
C PHE A 127 4.94 12.94 -19.37
N LEU A 128 4.57 12.39 -18.21
CA LEU A 128 5.48 11.56 -17.39
C LEU A 128 5.88 10.26 -18.09
N ILE A 129 4.94 9.62 -18.80
CA ILE A 129 5.23 8.41 -19.59
C ILE A 129 6.22 8.75 -20.72
N ASP A 130 5.94 9.78 -21.50
CA ASP A 130 6.75 10.17 -22.67
C ASP A 130 8.16 10.63 -22.27
N ASN A 131 8.31 11.16 -21.06
CA ASN A 131 9.57 11.65 -20.50
C ASN A 131 10.14 10.72 -19.41
N TYR A 132 9.71 9.45 -19.34
CA TYR A 132 10.16 8.53 -18.31
C TYR A 132 11.69 8.45 -18.16
N PRO A 133 12.51 8.37 -19.25
CA PRO A 133 13.96 8.34 -19.12
C PRO A 133 14.58 9.60 -18.49
N THR A 134 13.93 10.76 -18.64
CA THR A 134 14.39 12.05 -18.08
C THR A 134 14.38 12.03 -16.55
N TYR A 135 13.48 11.25 -15.94
CA TYR A 135 13.28 11.20 -14.49
C TYR A 135 13.95 9.98 -13.84
N ILE A 136 15.03 9.47 -14.42
CA ILE A 136 15.67 8.21 -14.00
C ILE A 136 16.05 8.19 -12.51
N SER A 137 16.47 9.31 -11.93
CA SER A 137 16.82 9.39 -10.50
C SER A 137 15.62 9.11 -9.58
N THR A 138 14.52 9.84 -9.78
CA THR A 138 13.24 9.62 -9.10
C THR A 138 12.68 8.23 -9.38
N ASN A 139 12.72 7.79 -10.64
CA ASN A 139 12.23 6.47 -11.03
C ASN A 139 12.99 5.35 -10.32
N ASN A 140 14.31 5.43 -10.24
CA ASN A 140 15.12 4.44 -9.53
C ASN A 140 14.82 4.41 -8.03
N ARG A 141 14.69 5.59 -7.39
CA ARG A 141 14.35 5.68 -5.96
C ARG A 141 12.98 5.06 -5.66
N ILE A 142 11.97 5.34 -6.49
CA ILE A 142 10.58 4.94 -6.24
C ILE A 142 10.27 3.53 -6.77
N PHE A 143 11.13 2.96 -7.60
CA PHE A 143 10.87 1.70 -8.31
C PHE A 143 10.39 0.58 -7.37
N LEU A 144 11.09 0.35 -6.26
CA LEU A 144 10.72 -0.73 -5.35
C LEU A 144 9.36 -0.46 -4.68
N TYR A 145 9.13 0.76 -4.18
CA TYR A 145 7.87 1.16 -3.58
C TYR A 145 6.68 0.99 -4.54
N SER A 146 6.87 1.35 -5.81
CA SER A 146 5.79 1.24 -6.81
C SER A 146 5.26 -0.20 -6.97
N LYS A 147 6.10 -1.22 -6.78
CA LYS A 147 5.67 -2.63 -6.79
C LYS A 147 4.68 -2.97 -5.67
N TYR A 148 4.76 -2.28 -4.54
CA TYR A 148 3.98 -2.56 -3.34
C TYR A 148 2.73 -1.68 -3.19
N THR A 149 2.63 -0.59 -3.97
CA THR A 149 1.52 0.38 -3.85
C THR A 149 0.13 -0.22 -4.05
N HIS A 150 0.02 -1.29 -4.85
CA HIS A 150 -1.23 -1.93 -5.24
C HIS A 150 -1.26 -3.41 -4.80
N THR A 151 -0.58 -3.73 -3.69
CA THR A 151 -0.61 -5.08 -3.08
C THR A 151 -1.43 -5.07 -1.80
N ILE A 152 -1.86 -6.26 -1.36
CA ILE A 152 -2.78 -6.42 -0.23
C ILE A 152 -2.31 -5.76 1.07
N GLY A 153 -0.98 -5.71 1.28
CA GLY A 153 -0.38 -5.08 2.46
C GLY A 153 -0.61 -3.56 2.53
N ASN A 154 -0.97 -2.90 1.42
CA ASN A 154 -1.28 -1.47 1.37
C ASN A 154 -2.79 -1.19 1.43
N PHE A 155 -3.65 -2.21 1.44
CA PHE A 155 -5.09 -2.04 1.48
C PHE A 155 -5.63 -2.03 2.90
N ILE A 156 -6.63 -1.20 3.14
CA ILE A 156 -7.30 -1.10 4.43
C ILE A 156 -8.79 -0.84 4.26
N ILE A 157 -9.55 -1.22 5.28
CA ILE A 157 -10.93 -0.78 5.44
C ILE A 157 -10.98 0.34 6.46
N GLU A 158 -11.74 1.37 6.14
CA GLU A 158 -11.96 2.54 6.98
C GLU A 158 -13.44 2.86 7.12
N THR A 159 -13.79 3.74 8.05
CA THR A 159 -15.16 4.26 8.13
C THR A 159 -15.42 5.21 6.97
N LYS A 160 -16.58 5.11 6.33
CA LYS A 160 -16.97 5.99 5.24
C LYS A 160 -16.83 7.47 5.64
N GLY A 161 -16.12 8.22 4.80
CA GLY A 161 -15.84 9.65 5.03
C GLY A 161 -14.55 9.95 5.78
N PHE A 162 -13.82 8.94 6.28
CA PHE A 162 -12.52 9.13 6.92
C PHE A 162 -11.53 9.84 5.98
N ASN A 163 -11.47 9.41 4.72
CA ASN A 163 -10.71 10.06 3.66
C ASN A 163 -10.97 11.57 3.49
N MET A 164 -12.23 12.00 3.59
CA MET A 164 -12.57 13.42 3.54
C MET A 164 -12.07 14.16 4.78
N GLY A 165 -12.15 13.53 5.96
CA GLY A 165 -11.69 14.08 7.23
C GLY A 165 -10.18 14.31 7.30
N ARG A 166 -9.37 13.45 6.67
CA ARG A 166 -7.90 13.57 6.66
C ARG A 166 -7.31 14.56 5.64
N LYS A 167 -8.15 15.32 4.92
CA LYS A 167 -7.76 16.30 3.89
C LYS A 167 -6.82 15.75 2.80
N GLN A 168 -6.89 14.46 2.48
CA GLN A 168 -6.10 13.81 1.42
C GLN A 168 -4.57 13.92 1.56
N ASN A 169 -4.06 14.05 2.78
CA ASN A 169 -2.63 13.86 3.02
C ASN A 169 -2.37 12.35 3.01
N ASP A 170 -2.15 11.76 1.83
CA ASP A 170 -2.06 10.29 1.62
C ASP A 170 -0.79 9.65 2.21
N TYR A 171 -0.45 10.02 3.45
CA TYR A 171 0.58 9.41 4.29
C TYR A 171 -0.09 8.76 5.49
N TRP A 172 0.12 7.46 5.65
CA TRP A 172 -0.60 6.66 6.63
C TRP A 172 -0.21 6.98 8.08
N ASP A 173 1.00 7.47 8.34
CA ASP A 173 1.41 7.93 9.68
C ASP A 173 0.53 9.09 10.19
N LEU A 174 0.07 9.97 9.31
CA LEU A 174 -0.88 11.03 9.64
C LEU A 174 -2.29 10.48 9.92
N ALA A 175 -2.73 9.48 9.16
CA ALA A 175 -3.99 8.79 9.41
C ALA A 175 -3.97 8.09 10.78
N LEU A 176 -2.88 7.39 11.09
CA LEU A 176 -2.66 6.76 12.39
C LEU A 176 -2.63 7.76 13.53
N LYS A 177 -2.06 8.96 13.34
CA LYS A 177 -2.13 10.02 14.36
C LYS A 177 -3.57 10.42 14.67
N LEU A 178 -4.41 10.61 13.65
CA LEU A 178 -5.83 10.95 13.83
C LEU A 178 -6.58 9.85 14.57
N LEU A 179 -6.35 8.59 14.18
CA LEU A 179 -6.98 7.42 14.80
C LEU A 179 -6.50 7.23 16.25
N TYR A 180 -5.20 7.38 16.50
CA TYR A 180 -4.62 7.30 17.85
C TYR A 180 -5.20 8.37 18.76
N ASP A 181 -5.32 9.61 18.29
CA ASP A 181 -5.92 10.70 19.06
C ASP A 181 -7.39 10.44 19.40
N PHE A 182 -8.12 9.76 18.52
CA PHE A 182 -9.50 9.34 18.77
C PHE A 182 -9.59 8.17 19.75
N PHE A 183 -8.83 7.09 19.51
CA PHE A 183 -8.88 5.89 20.33
C PHE A 183 -8.35 6.08 21.75
N LYS A 184 -7.33 6.92 21.95
CA LYS A 184 -6.80 7.21 23.28
C LYS A 184 -7.81 7.91 24.21
N ILE A 185 -8.87 8.53 23.66
CA ILE A 185 -9.96 9.12 24.44
C ILE A 185 -10.83 8.01 25.06
N MET A 186 -10.93 6.86 24.37
CA MET A 186 -11.70 5.71 24.83
C MET A 186 -10.87 4.88 25.81
N ASP A 187 -9.82 4.21 25.33
CA ASP A 187 -8.91 3.37 26.12
C ASP A 187 -7.66 3.01 25.28
N LYS A 188 -6.50 2.82 25.91
CA LYS A 188 -5.28 2.34 25.25
C LYS A 188 -5.47 0.94 24.66
N ASP A 189 -6.25 0.07 25.31
CA ASP A 189 -6.49 -1.29 24.85
C ASP A 189 -7.30 -1.32 23.55
N VAL A 190 -8.15 -0.31 23.30
CA VAL A 190 -8.88 -0.18 22.04
C VAL A 190 -7.92 0.16 20.89
N TRP A 191 -6.92 1.01 21.13
CA TRP A 191 -5.88 1.31 20.14
C TRP A 191 -5.04 0.07 19.81
N ILE A 192 -4.60 -0.67 20.82
CA ILE A 192 -3.84 -1.92 20.63
C ILE A 192 -4.68 -2.91 19.80
N LYS A 193 -5.94 -3.12 20.18
CA LYS A 193 -6.86 -3.99 19.44
C LYS A 193 -7.06 -3.55 18.00
N PHE A 194 -7.11 -2.25 17.73
CA PHE A 194 -7.17 -1.71 16.37
C PHE A 194 -5.92 -2.09 15.57
N ILE A 195 -4.73 -1.90 16.13
CA ILE A 195 -3.46 -2.27 15.49
C ILE A 195 -3.41 -3.77 15.19
N ASP A 196 -3.77 -4.61 16.16
CA ASP A 196 -3.74 -6.07 16.02
C ASP A 196 -4.75 -6.54 14.96
N THR A 197 -5.98 -6.01 14.99
CA THR A 197 -7.06 -6.38 14.05
C THR A 197 -6.68 -6.08 12.60
N PHE A 198 -6.07 -4.91 12.35
CA PHE A 198 -5.69 -4.48 11.00
C PHE A 198 -4.25 -4.83 10.63
N MET A 199 -3.54 -5.55 11.50
CA MET A 199 -2.16 -6.02 11.31
C MET A 199 -1.19 -4.86 11.02
N LEU A 200 -1.33 -3.77 11.78
CA LEU A 200 -0.61 -2.50 11.54
C LEU A 200 0.70 -2.38 12.33
N HIS A 201 1.20 -3.47 12.92
CA HIS A 201 2.40 -3.49 13.76
C HIS A 201 3.60 -2.79 13.11
N SER A 202 3.84 -3.04 11.82
CA SER A 202 4.93 -2.46 11.04
C SER A 202 4.83 -0.94 10.82
N PHE A 203 3.75 -0.31 11.27
CA PHE A 203 3.50 1.14 11.20
C PHE A 203 3.52 1.83 12.57
N VAL A 204 3.71 1.10 13.67
CA VAL A 204 3.83 1.61 15.05
C VAL A 204 5.07 1.04 15.74
N ASN A 205 5.53 1.65 16.83
CA ASN A 205 6.63 1.09 17.62
C ASN A 205 6.13 -0.10 18.48
N SER A 206 7.02 -0.91 19.04
CA SER A 206 6.64 -2.10 19.83
C SER A 206 5.82 -1.81 21.08
N ASP A 207 5.91 -0.57 21.61
CA ASP A 207 5.08 -0.07 22.71
C ASP A 207 3.71 0.46 22.24
N TYR A 208 3.38 0.26 20.95
CA TYR A 208 2.22 0.77 20.23
C TYR A 208 2.17 2.30 20.11
N SER A 209 3.27 3.01 20.37
CA SER A 209 3.35 4.44 20.08
C SER A 209 3.46 4.71 18.58
N LEU A 210 3.08 5.93 18.19
CA LEU A 210 3.10 6.34 16.79
C LEU A 210 4.53 6.40 16.25
N SER A 211 4.70 5.93 15.02
CA SER A 211 5.94 6.04 14.27
C SER A 211 5.71 6.90 13.03
N TYR A 212 6.34 8.07 13.00
CA TYR A 212 6.32 8.94 11.82
C TYR A 212 7.38 8.51 10.80
N TYR A 213 7.10 8.82 9.54
CA TYR A 213 8.03 8.57 8.44
C TYR A 213 9.23 9.52 8.47
N TRP A 214 9.04 10.77 8.92
CA TRP A 214 10.08 11.78 9.10
C TRP A 214 9.71 12.74 10.24
N ASP A 215 10.62 13.67 10.56
CA ASP A 215 10.36 14.70 11.56
C ASP A 215 9.38 15.75 11.03
N ARG A 216 8.26 15.93 11.73
CA ARG A 216 7.18 16.86 11.37
C ARG A 216 7.18 18.14 12.20
N ASN A 217 8.27 18.45 12.90
CA ASN A 217 8.39 19.63 13.77
C ASN A 217 8.08 20.97 13.08
N ASN A 218 8.19 21.06 11.75
CA ASN A 218 7.84 22.26 10.97
C ASN A 218 6.37 22.34 10.50
N ASN A 219 5.50 21.42 10.94
CA ASN A 219 4.12 21.25 10.47
C ASN A 219 3.97 20.92 8.97
N ASP A 220 5.05 20.52 8.30
CA ASP A 220 4.98 20.11 6.90
C ASP A 220 4.31 18.74 6.77
N LEU A 221 3.28 18.71 5.91
CA LEU A 221 2.48 17.51 5.68
C LEU A 221 3.18 16.53 4.74
N GLY A 222 4.02 17.04 3.83
CA GLY A 222 4.84 16.27 2.90
C GLY A 222 6.33 16.36 3.22
N PRO A 223 7.15 15.54 2.56
CA PRO A 223 8.60 15.61 2.67
C PRO A 223 9.14 16.86 1.98
N ASN A 224 10.19 17.44 2.56
CA ASN A 224 10.83 18.69 2.16
C ASN A 224 12.23 18.51 1.57
N ASN A 225 12.82 17.33 1.70
CA ASN A 225 14.15 17.02 1.21
C ASN A 225 14.25 15.55 0.75
N GLU A 226 15.35 15.22 0.08
CA GLU A 226 15.58 13.88 -0.47
C GLU A 226 15.70 12.81 0.63
N GLU A 227 16.27 13.13 1.79
CA GLU A 227 16.40 12.19 2.91
C GLU A 227 15.03 11.70 3.39
N GLU A 228 14.07 12.62 3.56
CA GLU A 228 12.70 12.30 3.96
C GLU A 228 11.97 11.47 2.90
N ILE A 229 12.21 11.74 1.61
CA ILE A 229 11.71 10.91 0.50
C ILE A 229 12.25 9.48 0.63
N VAL A 230 13.58 9.32 0.75
CA VAL A 230 14.23 8.01 0.85
C VAL A 230 13.75 7.25 2.08
N ARG A 231 13.64 7.93 3.22
CA ARG A 231 13.16 7.36 4.48
C ARG A 231 11.72 6.88 4.36
N PHE A 232 10.82 7.70 3.79
CA PHE A 232 9.46 7.27 3.50
C PHE A 232 9.44 6.03 2.61
N LEU A 233 10.14 6.06 1.47
CA LEU A 233 10.11 4.98 0.49
C LEU A 233 10.56 3.66 1.10
N ARG A 234 11.63 3.66 1.89
CA ARG A 234 12.11 2.43 2.54
C ARG A 234 11.16 1.93 3.62
N ILE A 235 10.79 2.79 4.58
CA ILE A 235 9.92 2.40 5.70
C ILE A 235 8.58 1.91 5.15
N SER A 236 7.89 2.71 4.35
CA SER A 236 6.57 2.35 3.81
C SER A 236 6.59 1.06 2.99
N THR A 237 7.58 0.87 2.12
CA THR A 237 7.73 -0.37 1.34
C THR A 237 7.83 -1.58 2.25
N LYS A 238 8.72 -1.52 3.25
CA LYS A 238 8.93 -2.63 4.18
C LYS A 238 7.72 -2.86 5.08
N SER A 239 7.07 -1.80 5.54
CA SER A 239 5.85 -1.91 6.35
C SER A 239 4.71 -2.58 5.58
N ILE A 240 4.52 -2.19 4.30
CA ILE A 240 3.54 -2.81 3.40
C ILE A 240 3.90 -4.28 3.15
N GLU A 241 5.16 -4.61 2.85
CA GLU A 241 5.61 -5.98 2.63
C GLU A 241 5.34 -6.86 3.87
N GLN A 242 5.74 -6.40 5.07
CA GLN A 242 5.58 -7.14 6.32
C GLN A 242 4.11 -7.34 6.67
N ARG A 243 3.29 -6.29 6.56
CA ARG A 243 1.85 -6.39 6.78
C ARG A 243 1.20 -7.36 5.79
N GLY A 244 1.59 -7.29 4.51
CA GLY A 244 1.12 -8.23 3.49
C GLY A 244 1.45 -9.67 3.87
N LYS A 245 2.69 -9.97 4.28
CA LYS A 245 3.08 -11.32 4.74
C LYS A 245 2.24 -11.80 5.92
N GLN A 246 2.00 -10.94 6.90
CA GLN A 246 1.15 -11.26 8.05
C GLN A 246 -0.28 -11.62 7.61
N MET A 247 -0.88 -10.79 6.75
CA MET A 247 -2.23 -11.03 6.21
C MET A 247 -2.30 -12.39 5.47
N ILE A 248 -1.31 -12.69 4.63
CA ILE A 248 -1.27 -13.97 3.90
C ILE A 248 -1.07 -15.15 4.84
N LYS A 249 -0.20 -15.02 5.85
CA LYS A 249 0.02 -16.07 6.86
C LYS A 249 -1.29 -16.42 7.56
N LYS A 250 -2.02 -15.42 8.05
CA LYS A 250 -3.33 -15.60 8.68
C LYS A 250 -4.32 -16.30 7.74
N ILE A 251 -4.45 -15.84 6.50
CA ILE A 251 -5.37 -16.45 5.52
C ILE A 251 -5.00 -17.92 5.26
N CYS A 252 -3.72 -18.23 5.09
CA CYS A 252 -3.25 -19.61 4.89
C CYS A 252 -3.56 -20.50 6.10
N GLU A 253 -3.33 -20.00 7.32
CA GLU A 253 -3.62 -20.75 8.54
C GLU A 253 -5.13 -20.98 8.72
N ASP A 254 -5.95 -19.94 8.55
CA ASP A 254 -7.41 -20.01 8.68
C ASP A 254 -8.06 -20.94 7.62
N LYS A 255 -7.48 -21.02 6.42
CA LYS A 255 -7.93 -21.89 5.33
C LYS A 255 -7.27 -23.28 5.34
N ASN A 256 -6.38 -23.56 6.29
CA ASN A 256 -5.56 -24.77 6.33
C ASN A 256 -4.79 -25.04 5.01
N LYS A 257 -4.16 -23.98 4.49
CA LYS A 257 -3.39 -23.91 3.24
C LYS A 257 -1.91 -23.62 3.48
N ILE A 258 -1.32 -24.35 4.42
CA ILE A 258 0.07 -24.18 4.87
C ILE A 258 1.07 -25.02 4.03
N GLU A 259 0.58 -25.79 3.06
CA GLU A 259 1.38 -26.67 2.22
C GLU A 259 2.13 -25.93 1.10
N TYR A 260 1.69 -24.73 0.73
CA TYR A 260 2.26 -23.93 -0.35
C TYR A 260 3.75 -23.62 -0.13
N LYS A 261 4.51 -23.56 -1.22
CA LYS A 261 5.95 -23.29 -1.20
C LYS A 261 6.24 -21.91 -0.64
N PHE A 262 5.47 -20.88 -1.05
CA PHE A 262 5.67 -19.54 -0.49
C PHE A 262 5.43 -19.50 1.02
N TYR A 263 4.49 -20.30 1.53
CA TYR A 263 4.20 -20.36 2.96
C TYR A 263 5.38 -20.97 3.70
N LYS A 264 5.81 -22.16 3.26
CA LYS A 264 6.94 -22.88 3.87
C LYS A 264 8.25 -22.09 3.83
N ASN A 265 8.50 -21.39 2.74
CA ASN A 265 9.78 -20.70 2.54
C ASN A 265 9.87 -19.34 3.25
N TYR A 266 8.75 -18.70 3.54
CA TYR A 266 8.76 -17.30 3.98
C TYR A 266 7.83 -16.97 5.16
N LEU A 267 6.83 -17.80 5.45
CA LEU A 267 5.76 -17.47 6.39
C LEU A 267 5.73 -18.35 7.65
N VAL A 268 6.38 -19.51 7.67
CA VAL A 268 6.39 -20.42 8.84
C VAL A 268 6.93 -19.69 10.06
N ASP A 269 8.13 -19.13 9.95
CA ASP A 269 8.84 -18.44 11.03
C ASP A 269 8.72 -16.91 10.91
N LEU A 270 7.64 -16.42 10.29
CA LEU A 270 7.44 -14.98 10.15
C LEU A 270 7.16 -14.35 11.52
N GLU A 271 8.11 -13.55 11.99
CA GLU A 271 7.96 -12.73 13.18
C GLU A 271 7.18 -11.45 12.90
N VAL A 272 6.47 -10.96 13.92
CA VAL A 272 5.85 -9.64 13.88
C VAL A 272 6.95 -8.59 13.99
N LYS A 273 7.06 -7.73 12.98
CA LYS A 273 7.96 -6.57 13.00
C LYS A 273 7.20 -5.30 13.27
N TYR A 274 7.77 -4.46 14.12
CA TYR A 274 7.33 -3.11 14.40
C TYR A 274 8.12 -2.09 13.57
N ALA A 275 7.68 -0.84 13.60
CA ALA A 275 8.30 0.23 12.82
C ALA A 275 9.76 0.49 13.21
N GLU A 276 10.13 0.29 14.47
CA GLU A 276 11.51 0.44 14.94
C GLU A 276 12.44 -0.66 14.40
N ASP A 277 11.95 -1.90 14.27
CA ASP A 277 12.71 -2.99 13.63
C ASP A 277 13.05 -2.63 12.19
N ILE A 278 12.05 -2.11 11.45
CA ILE A 278 12.21 -1.67 10.06
C ILE A 278 13.19 -0.49 9.95
N LYS A 279 13.11 0.47 10.87
CA LYS A 279 14.02 1.63 10.90
C LYS A 279 15.45 1.21 11.22
N LYS A 280 15.63 0.28 12.15
CA LYS A 280 16.95 -0.25 12.51
C LYS A 280 17.60 -1.00 11.35
N GLU A 281 16.85 -1.84 10.64
CA GLU A 281 17.33 -2.51 9.41
C GLU A 281 17.81 -1.50 8.37
N PHE A 282 17.09 -0.38 8.21
CA PHE A 282 17.49 0.70 7.32
C PHE A 282 18.80 1.37 7.74
N GLU A 283 18.96 1.70 9.02
CA GLU A 283 20.17 2.33 9.56
C GLU A 283 21.40 1.42 9.44
N GLU A 284 21.22 0.11 9.63
CA GLU A 284 22.26 -0.91 9.42
C GLU A 284 22.65 -1.04 7.94
N GLU A 285 21.68 -1.02 7.01
CA GLU A 285 21.94 -1.02 5.57
C GLU A 285 22.75 0.20 5.11
N LEU A 286 22.44 1.39 5.64
CA LEU A 286 23.17 2.63 5.33
C LEU A 286 24.62 2.55 5.82
N SER A 287 24.83 2.16 7.07
CA SER A 287 26.16 2.05 7.69
C SER A 287 27.07 1.09 6.92
N ASN A 288 26.50 -0.01 6.41
CA ASN A 288 27.22 -1.00 5.61
C ASN A 288 27.52 -0.55 4.17
N ALA A 289 26.73 0.38 3.61
CA ALA A 289 26.96 0.95 2.29
C ALA A 289 28.08 2.01 2.30
N GLU A 290 28.22 2.76 3.40
CA GLU A 290 29.28 3.78 3.56
C GLU A 290 30.65 3.18 3.91
N SER A 291 30.68 1.91 4.34
CA SER A 291 31.90 1.17 4.69
C SER A 291 32.55 0.43 3.50
N LYS A 292 32.00 0.57 2.28
CA LYS A 292 32.47 -0.07 1.04
C LYS A 292 32.89 0.95 0.00
#